data_AF-A0A1V6SQ34-F1
#
_entry.id   AF-A0A1V6SQ34-F1
#
_cell.length_a   1.000
_cell.length_b   1.000
_cell.length_c   1.000
_cell.angle_alpha   90.00
_cell.angle_beta   90.00
_cell.angle_gamma   90.00
#
_symmetry.space_group_name_H-M   'P 1'
#
loop_
_entity.id
_entity.type
_entity.pdbx_description
1 polymer ?
#
loop_
_entity_poly.entity_id
_entity_poly.type
_entity_poly.pdbx_seq_one_letter_code
_entity_poly.pdbx_strand_id
1 'polypeptide(L)'
;MVNLFKRLRKLQTMLQTKVGTGAAIFPNVTSASKEFPAVTRLHLTYARKIDQGHGGARHFWRNCLPRLKYHNPAVPMTVAQTSNQQGPAALTIYFAERVGSAATALANEKKVVDELAPAPEANEQSAVLDIKNRTYQQIWDRVQAMTGAKVVPATSEDIALSQKLAEIKKRSGPDRQRVLAIRQAKKDQERMLAEARGQVDKQV
;
A
#
# COMPACT_ATOMS: atom_id res chain seq x y z
N MET A 1 -27.12 -6.59 -15.68
CA MET A 1 -25.96 -7.50 -15.46
C MET A 1 -24.68 -6.83 -15.98
N VAL A 2 -23.57 -6.83 -15.24
CA VAL A 2 -22.33 -6.13 -15.65
C VAL A 2 -21.52 -7.00 -16.61
N ASN A 3 -21.05 -6.42 -17.73
CA ASN A 3 -20.26 -7.11 -18.76
C ASN A 3 -18.97 -7.76 -18.19
N LEU A 4 -18.70 -9.01 -18.60
CA LEU A 4 -17.52 -9.80 -18.23
C LEU A 4 -16.20 -9.05 -18.49
N PHE A 5 -16.03 -8.43 -19.65
CA PHE A 5 -14.80 -7.70 -19.99
C PHE A 5 -14.56 -6.50 -19.07
N LYS A 6 -15.63 -5.85 -18.59
CA LYS A 6 -15.52 -4.77 -17.60
C LYS A 6 -15.01 -5.30 -16.26
N ARG A 7 -15.46 -6.49 -15.85
CA ARG A 7 -14.98 -7.18 -14.64
C ARG A 7 -13.52 -7.62 -14.80
N LEU A 8 -13.18 -8.25 -15.92
CA LEU A 8 -11.82 -8.69 -16.23
C LEU A 8 -10.82 -7.52 -16.19
N ARG A 9 -11.17 -6.39 -16.82
CA ARG A 9 -10.31 -5.19 -16.79
C ARG A 9 -10.08 -4.68 -15.37
N LYS A 10 -11.10 -4.69 -14.52
CA LYS A 10 -10.95 -4.31 -13.10
C LYS A 10 -10.05 -5.29 -12.35
N LEU A 11 -10.20 -6.58 -12.58
CA LEU A 11 -9.31 -7.59 -12.01
C LEU A 11 -7.86 -7.40 -12.47
N GLN A 12 -7.62 -7.14 -13.76
CA GLN A 12 -6.28 -6.89 -14.30
C GLN A 12 -5.59 -5.67 -13.65
N THR A 13 -6.33 -4.67 -13.17
CA THR A 13 -5.72 -3.57 -12.42
C THR A 13 -5.08 -4.00 -11.09
N MET A 14 -5.45 -5.17 -10.55
CA MET A 14 -4.81 -5.76 -9.38
C MET A 14 -3.40 -6.30 -9.64
N LEU A 15 -2.88 -6.22 -10.88
CA LEU A 15 -1.47 -6.49 -11.20
C LEU A 15 -0.48 -5.74 -10.28
N GLN A 16 -0.92 -4.59 -9.74
CA GLN A 16 -0.16 -3.80 -8.77
C GLN A 16 0.22 -4.55 -7.49
N THR A 17 -0.43 -5.68 -7.15
CA THR A 17 -0.03 -6.51 -6.01
C THR A 17 1.12 -7.46 -6.34
N LYS A 18 1.35 -7.77 -7.62
CA LYS A 18 2.46 -8.64 -8.04
C LYS A 18 3.74 -7.85 -8.29
N VAL A 19 3.61 -6.61 -8.78
CA VAL A 19 4.71 -5.81 -9.33
C VAL A 19 4.88 -4.47 -8.61
N GLY A 20 6.13 -4.01 -8.50
CA GLY A 20 6.50 -2.68 -8.04
C GLY A 20 7.34 -2.69 -6.76
N THR A 21 7.51 -1.52 -6.15
CA THR A 21 8.24 -1.37 -4.88
C THR A 21 7.63 -2.24 -3.78
N GLY A 22 8.42 -3.05 -3.09
CA GLY A 22 7.92 -4.03 -2.12
C GLY A 22 7.48 -5.38 -2.71
N ALA A 23 7.59 -5.60 -4.02
CA ALA A 23 7.53 -6.95 -4.59
C ALA A 23 8.87 -7.64 -4.36
N ALA A 24 8.99 -8.38 -3.26
CA ALA A 24 10.23 -9.04 -2.87
C ALA A 24 9.97 -10.32 -2.08
N ILE A 25 10.95 -11.21 -2.09
CA ILE A 25 10.94 -12.48 -1.35
C ILE A 25 11.85 -12.33 -0.13
N PHE A 26 11.33 -12.63 1.06
CA PHE A 26 12.10 -12.65 2.29
C PHE A 26 12.96 -13.92 2.38
N PRO A 27 14.10 -13.87 3.08
CA PRO A 27 14.83 -15.09 3.42
C PRO A 27 13.95 -16.04 4.22
N ASN A 28 13.84 -17.26 3.73
CA ASN A 28 13.24 -18.39 4.43
C ASN A 28 14.33 -19.22 5.11
N VAL A 29 13.96 -20.28 5.83
CA VAL A 29 14.91 -21.15 6.55
C VAL A 29 16.04 -21.67 5.64
N THR A 30 15.76 -21.92 4.37
CA THR A 30 16.75 -22.43 3.39
C THR A 30 17.68 -21.35 2.84
N SER A 31 17.20 -20.11 2.72
CA SER A 31 17.94 -18.98 2.14
C SER A 31 18.48 -18.00 3.17
N ALA A 32 18.18 -18.22 4.46
CA ALA A 32 18.68 -17.44 5.57
C ALA A 32 20.20 -17.59 5.70
N SER A 33 20.84 -16.47 5.99
CA SER A 33 22.27 -16.38 6.28
C SER A 33 22.49 -15.82 7.68
N LYS A 34 23.72 -15.87 8.18
CA LYS A 34 24.05 -15.28 9.49
C LYS A 34 23.78 -13.76 9.53
N GLU A 35 23.94 -13.08 8.41
CA GLU A 35 23.70 -11.65 8.27
C GLU A 35 22.22 -11.32 8.06
N PHE A 36 21.51 -12.17 7.30
CA PHE A 36 20.08 -12.03 7.00
C PHE A 36 19.31 -13.28 7.48
N PRO A 37 18.87 -13.30 8.75
CA PRO A 37 18.11 -14.41 9.31
C PRO A 37 16.70 -14.50 8.71
N ALA A 38 16.05 -15.66 8.87
CA ALA A 38 14.71 -15.90 8.34
C ALA A 38 13.68 -14.98 9.00
N VAL A 39 12.85 -14.31 8.19
CA VAL A 39 11.77 -13.45 8.71
C VAL A 39 10.57 -14.31 9.06
N THR A 40 10.12 -14.26 10.31
CA THR A 40 8.98 -15.06 10.79
C THR A 40 7.67 -14.29 10.63
N ARG A 41 7.60 -13.04 11.09
CA ARG A 41 6.39 -12.20 11.05
C ARG A 41 6.72 -10.71 10.99
N LEU A 42 5.72 -9.91 10.59
CA LEU A 42 5.78 -8.45 10.52
C LEU A 42 4.60 -7.82 11.25
N HIS A 43 4.86 -6.74 11.98
CA HIS A 43 3.83 -5.91 12.60
C HIS A 43 4.06 -4.44 12.27
N LEU A 44 3.03 -3.76 11.76
CA LEU A 44 3.07 -2.34 11.44
C LEU A 44 2.11 -1.56 12.33
N THR A 45 2.64 -0.60 13.07
CA THR A 45 1.85 0.32 13.90
C THR A 45 1.94 1.74 13.37
N TYR A 46 0.79 2.38 13.13
CA TYR A 46 0.75 3.79 12.77
C TYR A 46 -0.60 4.45 13.12
N ALA A 47 -0.66 5.78 13.16
CA ALA A 47 -1.88 6.49 13.48
C ALA A 47 -2.86 6.59 12.30
N ARG A 48 -4.17 6.66 12.58
CA ARG A 48 -5.20 6.71 11.51
C ARG A 48 -5.09 7.93 10.60
N LYS A 49 -4.75 9.10 11.16
CA LYS A 49 -4.59 10.34 10.38
C LYS A 49 -3.18 10.42 9.78
N ILE A 50 -3.05 11.16 8.68
CA ILE A 50 -1.78 11.27 7.95
C ILE A 50 -0.83 12.32 8.54
N ASP A 51 -1.33 13.17 9.43
CA ASP A 51 -0.61 14.29 10.05
C ASP A 51 0.61 13.78 10.83
N GLN A 52 1.53 14.68 11.21
CA GLN A 52 2.68 14.34 12.05
C GLN A 52 3.55 13.18 11.51
N GLY A 53 3.59 12.98 10.19
CA GLY A 53 4.52 12.05 9.56
C GLY A 53 4.05 10.61 9.40
N HIS A 54 2.76 10.32 9.61
CA HIS A 54 2.20 8.96 9.48
C HIS A 54 1.84 8.57 8.03
N GLY A 55 1.83 9.52 7.10
CA GLY A 55 1.49 9.29 5.69
C GLY A 55 2.32 8.18 5.02
N GLY A 56 3.62 8.11 5.32
CA GLY A 56 4.53 7.08 4.80
C GLY A 56 4.12 5.66 5.17
N ALA A 57 3.83 5.44 6.45
CA ALA A 57 3.38 4.15 6.98
C ALA A 57 2.08 3.69 6.30
N ARG A 58 1.12 4.59 6.10
CA ARG A 58 -0.13 4.30 5.39
C ARG A 58 0.12 3.91 3.93
N HIS A 59 1.00 4.63 3.22
CA HIS A 59 1.36 4.28 1.85
C HIS A 59 2.12 2.95 1.77
N PHE A 60 2.99 2.67 2.73
CA PHE A 60 3.67 1.39 2.85
C PHE A 60 2.67 0.24 3.03
N TRP A 61 1.67 0.41 3.90
CA TRP A 61 0.58 -0.57 4.05
C TRP A 61 -0.24 -0.76 2.78
N ARG A 62 -0.58 0.32 2.06
CA ARG A 62 -1.45 0.20 0.89
C ARG A 62 -0.74 -0.31 -0.36
N ASN A 63 0.56 -0.05 -0.48
CA ASN A 63 1.33 -0.38 -1.69
C ASN A 63 2.31 -1.53 -1.48
N CYS A 64 3.13 -1.50 -0.43
CA CYS A 64 4.24 -2.46 -0.26
C CYS A 64 3.78 -3.74 0.46
N LEU A 65 3.04 -3.66 1.57
CA LEU A 65 2.63 -4.85 2.33
C LEU A 65 1.82 -5.87 1.52
N PRO A 66 0.85 -5.49 0.66
CA PRO A 66 0.12 -6.44 -0.18
C PRO A 66 1.03 -7.16 -1.18
N ARG A 67 2.05 -6.46 -1.69
CA ARG A 67 3.05 -7.04 -2.60
C ARG A 67 3.94 -8.03 -1.88
N LEU A 68 4.41 -7.67 -0.69
CA LEU A 68 5.17 -8.56 0.16
C LEU A 68 4.37 -9.81 0.52
N LYS A 69 3.09 -9.67 0.87
CA LYS A 69 2.23 -10.80 1.22
C LYS A 69 1.96 -11.73 0.02
N TYR A 70 1.86 -11.17 -1.19
CA TYR A 70 1.69 -11.97 -2.41
C TYR A 70 2.88 -12.90 -2.66
N HIS A 71 4.11 -12.40 -2.50
CA HIS A 71 5.33 -13.20 -2.68
C HIS A 71 5.71 -14.04 -1.45
N ASN A 72 5.27 -13.64 -0.26
CA ASN A 72 5.56 -14.31 1.01
C ASN A 72 4.25 -14.66 1.75
N PRO A 73 3.45 -15.61 1.24
CA PRO A 73 2.15 -15.95 1.85
C PRO A 73 2.30 -16.58 3.24
N ALA A 74 3.41 -17.26 3.51
CA ALA A 74 3.68 -17.91 4.80
C ALA A 74 3.95 -16.93 5.94
N VAL A 75 4.50 -15.74 5.65
CA VAL A 75 4.86 -14.75 6.67
C VAL A 75 3.60 -14.02 7.14
N PRO A 76 3.20 -14.10 8.42
CA PRO A 76 2.09 -13.33 8.96
C PRO A 76 2.45 -11.85 8.99
N MET A 77 1.55 -11.01 8.47
CA MET A 77 1.72 -9.55 8.44
C MET A 77 0.49 -8.92 9.10
N THR A 78 0.71 -8.21 10.19
CA THR A 78 -0.34 -7.59 11.00
C THR A 78 -0.19 -6.07 10.98
N VAL A 79 -1.31 -5.36 11.11
CA VAL A 79 -1.35 -3.90 11.09
C VAL A 79 -2.24 -3.40 12.21
N ALA A 80 -1.69 -2.58 13.10
CA ALA A 80 -2.43 -1.91 14.16
C ALA A 80 -2.54 -0.42 13.85
N GLN A 81 -3.77 0.10 13.83
CA GLN A 81 -4.03 1.53 13.66
C GLN A 81 -4.40 2.18 14.98
N THR A 82 -3.56 3.12 15.45
CA THR A 82 -3.83 3.86 16.69
C THR A 82 -4.58 5.18 16.44
N SER A 83 -5.31 5.65 17.44
CA SER A 83 -5.88 7.00 17.47
C SER A 83 -4.89 8.06 17.99
N ASN A 84 -3.82 7.64 18.66
CA ASN A 84 -2.78 8.54 19.17
C ASN A 84 -1.88 9.03 18.04
N GLN A 85 -2.03 10.29 17.65
CA GLN A 85 -1.27 10.88 16.53
C GLN A 85 0.19 11.17 16.89
N GLN A 86 0.42 11.56 18.14
CA GLN A 86 1.74 11.87 18.67
C GLN A 86 2.59 10.60 18.83
N GLY A 87 1.92 9.44 18.91
CA GLY A 87 2.54 8.13 19.02
C GLY A 87 3.56 7.83 17.91
N PRO A 88 4.39 6.80 18.14
CA PRO A 88 5.36 6.36 17.15
C PRO A 88 4.68 5.73 15.93
N ALA A 89 5.30 5.89 14.76
CA ALA A 89 5.02 5.04 13.61
C ALA A 89 6.16 4.03 13.55
N ALA A 90 5.85 2.77 13.84
CA ALA A 90 6.83 1.72 14.03
C ALA A 90 6.55 0.53 13.11
N LEU A 91 7.61 -0.07 12.58
CA LEU A 91 7.55 -1.35 11.90
C LEU A 91 8.41 -2.35 12.66
N THR A 92 7.77 -3.35 13.25
CA THR A 92 8.42 -4.41 14.00
C THR A 92 8.58 -5.64 13.11
N ILE A 93 9.82 -6.05 12.90
CA ILE A 93 10.19 -7.24 12.13
C ILE A 93 10.70 -8.31 13.08
N TYR A 94 10.17 -9.52 12.96
CA TYR A 94 10.57 -10.65 13.78
C TYR A 94 11.38 -11.62 12.95
N PHE A 95 12.48 -12.08 13.54
CA PHE A 95 13.43 -12.99 12.95
C PHE A 95 13.53 -14.26 13.76
N ALA A 96 13.80 -15.37 13.09
CA ALA A 96 14.05 -16.65 13.73
C ALA A 96 15.40 -16.61 14.47
N GLU A 97 15.37 -16.89 15.76
CA GLU A 97 16.48 -17.04 16.72
C GLU A 97 17.34 -15.78 16.97
N ARG A 98 17.65 -15.00 15.93
CA ARG A 98 18.61 -13.90 16.00
C ARG A 98 18.21 -12.73 15.10
N VAL A 99 18.64 -11.53 15.49
CA VAL A 99 18.61 -10.34 14.64
C VAL A 99 19.96 -10.15 13.93
N GLY A 100 19.93 -9.88 12.62
CA GLY A 100 21.13 -9.59 11.83
C GLY A 100 21.80 -8.28 12.25
N SER A 101 23.11 -8.13 11.99
CA SER A 101 23.86 -6.91 12.35
C SER A 101 23.30 -5.64 11.70
N ALA A 102 22.92 -5.72 10.42
CA ALA A 102 22.28 -4.63 9.69
C ALA A 102 20.93 -4.21 10.31
N ALA A 103 20.15 -5.20 10.75
CA ALA A 103 18.87 -4.97 11.40
C ALA A 103 19.04 -4.27 12.76
N THR A 104 20.02 -4.70 13.55
CA THR A 104 20.36 -4.06 14.83
C THR A 104 20.85 -2.63 14.65
N ALA A 105 21.69 -2.36 13.63
CA ALA A 105 22.18 -1.01 13.35
C ALA A 105 21.03 -0.03 13.00
N LEU A 106 20.11 -0.45 12.12
CA LEU A 106 18.97 0.36 11.71
C LEU A 106 17.94 0.57 12.83
N ALA A 107 17.73 -0.44 13.67
CA ALA A 107 16.84 -0.34 14.83
C ALA A 107 17.40 0.62 15.91
N ASN A 108 18.72 0.70 16.03
CA ASN A 108 19.38 1.55 17.02
C ASN A 108 19.47 3.03 16.62
N GLU A 109 19.21 3.40 15.36
CA GLU A 109 19.22 4.81 14.92
C GLU A 109 18.31 5.70 15.77
N LYS A 110 17.11 5.19 16.09
CA LYS A 110 16.14 5.84 16.98
C LYS A 110 15.41 4.76 17.76
N LYS A 111 15.63 4.73 19.08
CA LYS A 111 14.93 3.82 19.98
C LYS A 111 13.45 4.19 20.01
N VAL A 112 12.64 3.37 19.34
CA VAL A 112 11.19 3.45 19.34
C VAL A 112 10.65 2.16 19.96
N VAL A 113 9.69 2.31 20.87
CA VAL A 113 8.96 1.18 21.46
C VAL A 113 7.60 1.12 20.80
N ASP A 114 7.25 -0.06 20.28
CA ASP A 114 5.94 -0.33 19.70
C ASP A 114 5.08 -1.07 20.72
N GLU A 115 4.18 -0.33 21.38
CA GLU A 115 3.31 -0.86 22.45
C GLU A 115 2.21 -1.79 21.92
N LEU A 116 1.85 -1.68 20.64
CA LEU A 116 0.77 -2.47 20.02
C LEU A 116 1.29 -3.74 19.35
N ALA A 117 2.61 -3.86 19.19
CA ALA A 117 3.24 -5.05 18.63
C ALA A 117 3.20 -6.22 19.62
N PRO A 118 2.90 -7.44 19.16
CA PRO A 118 2.95 -8.62 20.02
C PRO A 118 4.38 -8.88 20.51
N ALA A 119 4.54 -9.34 21.76
CA ALA A 119 5.85 -9.71 22.26
C ALA A 119 6.48 -10.84 21.41
N PRO A 120 7.81 -10.84 21.17
CA PRO A 120 8.49 -11.92 20.47
C PRO A 120 8.25 -13.27 21.17
N GLU A 121 8.08 -14.33 20.38
CA GLU A 121 8.01 -15.68 20.92
C GLU A 121 9.40 -16.18 21.36
N ALA A 122 9.48 -17.28 22.12
CA ALA A 122 10.72 -17.75 22.74
C ALA A 122 11.88 -17.97 21.75
N ASN A 123 11.58 -18.34 20.51
CA ASN A 123 12.56 -18.57 19.44
C ASN A 123 12.63 -17.41 18.44
N GLU A 124 12.06 -16.26 18.77
CA GLU A 124 12.05 -15.08 17.92
C GLU A 124 12.79 -13.92 18.57
N GLN A 125 13.39 -13.09 17.73
CA GLN A 125 13.86 -11.77 18.14
C GLN A 125 13.27 -10.69 17.24
N SER A 126 12.92 -9.55 17.83
CA SER A 126 12.33 -8.43 17.12
C SER A 126 13.32 -7.29 16.91
N ALA A 127 13.21 -6.64 15.74
CA ALA A 127 13.85 -5.37 15.44
C ALA A 127 12.76 -4.35 15.12
N VAL A 128 12.80 -3.19 15.78
CA VAL A 128 11.81 -2.12 15.61
C VAL A 128 12.42 -0.99 14.78
N LEU A 129 11.75 -0.60 13.71
CA LEU A 129 12.16 0.48 12.83
C LEU A 129 11.25 1.71 13.01
N ASP A 130 11.86 2.88 13.24
CA ASP A 130 11.16 4.17 13.17
C ASP A 130 10.87 4.55 11.71
N ILE A 131 9.58 4.62 11.39
CA ILE A 131 9.08 4.95 10.05
C ILE A 131 8.35 6.31 10.02
N LYS A 132 8.36 7.07 11.12
CA LYS A 132 7.75 8.40 11.19
C LYS A 132 8.49 9.40 10.30
N ASN A 133 7.74 10.25 9.60
CA ASN A 133 8.27 11.27 8.67
C ASN A 133 9.08 10.71 7.47
N ARG A 134 8.88 9.43 7.11
CA ARG A 134 9.56 8.80 5.96
C ARG A 134 8.60 8.58 4.81
N THR A 135 9.10 8.53 3.59
CA THR A 135 8.31 8.09 2.43
C THR A 135 8.24 6.57 2.38
N TYR A 136 7.23 6.01 1.71
CA TYR A 136 7.10 4.55 1.60
C TYR A 136 8.28 3.87 0.88
N GLN A 137 8.95 4.58 -0.02
CA GLN A 137 10.16 4.10 -0.71
C GLN A 137 11.33 4.01 0.27
N GLN A 138 11.58 5.05 1.05
CA GLN A 138 12.61 5.05 2.09
C GLN A 138 12.35 3.99 3.16
N ILE A 139 11.08 3.76 3.53
CA ILE A 139 10.70 2.68 4.43
C ILE A 139 11.05 1.32 3.79
N TRP A 140 10.72 1.14 2.51
CA TRP A 140 11.04 -0.08 1.79
C TRP A 140 12.56 -0.33 1.70
N ASP A 141 13.36 0.67 1.36
CA ASP A 141 14.81 0.54 1.24
C ASP A 141 15.44 0.07 2.56
N ARG A 142 14.90 0.56 3.69
CA ARG A 142 15.31 0.13 5.03
C ARG A 142 14.89 -1.29 5.36
N VAL A 143 13.66 -1.67 5.02
CA VAL A 143 13.19 -3.06 5.18
C VAL A 143 14.06 -4.01 4.36
N GLN A 144 14.38 -3.62 3.12
CA GLN A 144 15.24 -4.40 2.24
C GLN A 144 16.66 -4.52 2.80
N ALA A 145 17.26 -3.42 3.28
CA ALA A 145 18.57 -3.44 3.91
C ALA A 145 18.59 -4.26 5.21
N MET A 146 17.51 -4.26 5.97
CA MET A 146 17.35 -4.98 7.23
C MET A 146 17.17 -6.49 7.04
N THR A 147 16.38 -6.88 6.04
CA THR A 147 15.97 -8.28 5.83
C THR A 147 16.73 -8.98 4.72
N GLY A 148 17.49 -8.27 3.88
CA GLY A 148 18.15 -8.86 2.71
C GLY A 148 17.16 -9.37 1.65
N ALA A 149 15.93 -8.84 1.63
CA ALA A 149 14.88 -9.30 0.73
C ALA A 149 15.29 -9.16 -0.75
N LYS A 150 15.05 -10.21 -1.54
CA LYS A 150 15.34 -10.24 -2.97
C LYS A 150 14.18 -9.66 -3.76
N VAL A 151 14.41 -8.57 -4.50
CA VAL A 151 13.38 -7.92 -5.32
C VAL A 151 13.00 -8.81 -6.49
N VAL A 152 11.69 -8.98 -6.72
CA VAL A 152 11.16 -9.74 -7.86
C VAL A 152 10.95 -8.78 -9.03
N PRO A 153 11.68 -8.93 -10.14
CA PRO A 153 11.48 -8.10 -11.32
C PRO A 153 10.15 -8.41 -12.01
N ALA A 154 9.59 -7.41 -12.70
CA ALA A 154 8.38 -7.60 -13.49
C ALA A 154 8.66 -8.47 -14.73
N THR A 155 7.81 -9.46 -14.99
CA THR A 155 7.88 -10.23 -16.25
C THR A 155 7.49 -9.36 -17.44
N SER A 156 7.97 -9.69 -18.65
CA SER A 156 7.62 -9.00 -19.90
C SER A 156 6.10 -8.89 -20.13
N GLU A 157 5.35 -9.95 -19.80
CA GLU A 157 3.88 -9.96 -19.88
C GLU A 157 3.23 -8.95 -18.93
N ASP A 158 3.72 -8.87 -17.69
CA ASP A 158 3.22 -7.93 -16.70
C ASP A 158 3.49 -6.47 -17.13
N ILE A 159 4.67 -6.22 -17.73
CA ILE A 159 5.03 -4.91 -18.27
C ILE A 159 4.07 -4.55 -19.42
N ALA A 160 3.83 -5.46 -20.36
CA ALA A 160 2.91 -5.24 -21.48
C ALA A 160 1.48 -4.98 -21.00
N LEU A 161 1.01 -5.73 -19.98
CA LEU A 161 -0.30 -5.52 -19.39
C LEU A 161 -0.40 -4.15 -18.68
N SER A 162 0.64 -3.77 -17.93
CA SER A 162 0.72 -2.47 -17.27
C SER A 162 0.64 -1.31 -18.26
N GLN A 163 1.35 -1.41 -19.39
CA GLN A 163 1.30 -0.42 -20.47
C GLN A 163 -0.11 -0.31 -21.08
N LYS A 164 -0.74 -1.45 -21.42
CA LYS A 164 -2.13 -1.48 -21.92
C LYS A 164 -3.11 -0.82 -20.94
N LEU A 165 -2.98 -1.09 -19.64
CA LEU A 165 -3.83 -0.48 -18.62
C LEU A 165 -3.58 1.03 -18.48
N ALA A 166 -2.33 1.48 -18.62
CA ALA A 166 -1.97 2.89 -18.60
C ALA A 166 -2.59 3.66 -19.78
N GLU A 167 -2.56 3.10 -20.99
CA GLU A 167 -3.23 3.67 -22.17
C GLU A 167 -4.74 3.80 -21.99
N ILE A 168 -5.39 2.76 -21.47
CA ILE A 168 -6.83 2.81 -21.17
C ILE A 168 -7.13 3.92 -20.14
N LYS A 169 -6.28 4.06 -19.11
CA LYS A 169 -6.44 5.10 -18.09
C LYS A 169 -6.29 6.50 -18.68
N LYS A 170 -5.34 6.72 -19.59
CA LYS A 170 -5.16 8.00 -20.31
C LYS A 170 -6.43 8.41 -21.07
N ARG A 171 -7.11 7.45 -21.72
CA ARG A 171 -8.39 7.72 -22.44
C ARG A 171 -9.57 8.01 -21.49
N SER A 172 -9.59 7.39 -20.32
CA SER A 172 -10.74 7.48 -19.40
C SER A 172 -11.01 8.87 -18.80
N GLY A 173 -9.98 9.70 -18.63
CA GLY A 173 -10.12 11.06 -18.07
C GLY A 173 -10.89 12.00 -18.98
N PRO A 174 -10.45 12.18 -20.24
CA PRO A 174 -11.18 12.97 -21.25
C PRO A 174 -12.61 12.47 -21.49
N ASP A 175 -12.80 11.15 -21.58
CA ASP A 175 -14.14 10.56 -21.77
C ASP A 175 -15.07 10.92 -20.61
N ARG A 176 -14.56 10.87 -19.36
CA ARG A 176 -15.33 11.26 -18.18
C ARG A 176 -15.72 12.73 -18.23
N GLN A 177 -14.82 13.62 -18.63
CA GLN A 177 -15.11 15.06 -18.73
C GLN A 177 -16.16 15.34 -19.81
N ARG A 178 -16.05 14.71 -20.99
CA ARG A 178 -17.04 14.83 -22.07
C ARG A 178 -18.44 14.41 -21.60
N VAL A 179 -18.55 13.26 -20.93
CA VAL A 179 -19.84 12.77 -20.42
C VAL A 179 -20.39 13.66 -19.32
N LEU A 180 -19.54 14.22 -18.46
CA LEU A 180 -19.97 15.18 -17.44
C LEU A 180 -20.53 16.45 -18.07
N ALA A 181 -19.89 17.00 -19.11
CA ALA A 181 -20.38 18.19 -19.81
C ALA A 181 -21.75 17.95 -20.46
N ILE A 182 -21.94 16.81 -21.12
CA ILE A 182 -23.24 16.45 -21.73
C ILE A 182 -24.33 16.34 -20.65
N ARG A 183 -24.01 15.72 -19.50
CA ARG A 183 -24.97 15.60 -18.39
C ARG A 183 -25.32 16.93 -17.75
N GLN A 184 -24.35 17.83 -17.62
CA GLN A 184 -24.57 19.19 -17.11
C GLN A 184 -25.47 19.98 -18.06
N ALA A 185 -25.16 20.01 -19.36
CA ALA A 185 -25.96 20.69 -20.36
C ALA A 185 -27.42 20.20 -20.38
N LYS A 186 -27.63 18.87 -20.28
CA LYS A 186 -28.98 18.31 -20.18
C LYS A 186 -29.71 18.79 -18.92
N LYS A 187 -29.03 18.78 -17.78
CA LYS A 187 -29.61 19.25 -16.50
C LYS A 187 -29.93 20.75 -16.53
N ASP A 188 -29.08 21.56 -17.16
CA ASP A 188 -29.31 23.00 -17.33
C ASP A 188 -30.49 23.28 -18.26
N GLN A 189 -30.61 22.54 -19.37
CA GLN A 189 -31.78 22.60 -20.26
C GLN A 189 -33.07 22.20 -19.54
N GLU A 190 -33.06 21.11 -18.78
CA GLU A 190 -34.21 20.67 -17.98
C GLU A 190 -34.61 21.74 -16.94
N ARG A 191 -33.64 22.39 -16.27
CA ARG A 191 -33.91 23.50 -15.33
C ARG A 191 -34.54 24.70 -16.03
N MET A 192 -33.99 25.12 -17.17
CA MET A 192 -34.51 26.26 -17.93
C MET A 192 -35.95 26.02 -18.41
N LEU A 193 -36.24 24.81 -18.91
CA LEU A 193 -37.59 24.43 -19.34
C LEU A 193 -38.59 24.37 -18.18
N ALA A 194 -38.15 23.91 -17.00
CA ALA A 194 -38.99 23.89 -15.80
C ALA A 194 -39.31 25.30 -15.29
N GLU A 195 -38.33 26.21 -15.29
CA GLU A 195 -38.54 27.62 -14.96
C GLU A 195 -39.52 28.30 -15.94
N ALA A 196 -39.35 28.05 -17.24
CA ALA A 196 -40.25 28.57 -18.27
C ALA A 196 -41.69 28.05 -18.09
N ARG A 197 -41.88 26.75 -17.82
CA ARG A 197 -43.22 26.18 -17.56
C ARG A 197 -43.85 26.73 -16.28
N GLY A 198 -43.08 26.84 -15.19
CA GLY A 198 -43.58 27.37 -13.92
C GLY A 198 -43.92 28.87 -13.94
N GLN A 199 -43.42 29.63 -14.91
CA GLN A 199 -43.85 31.01 -15.15
C GLN A 199 -45.17 31.10 -15.92
N VAL A 200 -45.40 30.18 -16.86
CA VAL A 200 -46.67 30.11 -17.61
C VAL A 200 -47.82 29.70 -16.69
N ASP A 201 -47.61 28.72 -15.82
CA ASP A 201 -48.64 28.27 -14.84
C ASP A 201 -48.97 29.33 -13.77
N LYS A 202 -48.14 30.37 -13.60
CA LYS A 202 -48.38 31.50 -12.68
C LYS A 202 -49.11 32.68 -13.33
N GLN A 203 -49.22 32.71 -14.65
CA GLN A 203 -49.86 33.79 -15.41
C GLN A 203 -51.30 33.48 -15.82
N VAL A 204 -51.80 32.28 -15.51
CA VAL A 204 -53.20 31.85 -15.65
C VAL A 204 -53.85 31.83 -14.27
#